data_AF-A0A2I0I075-F1
#
_entry.id   AF-A0A2I0I075-F1
#
_cell.length_a   1.000
_cell.length_b   1.000
_cell.length_c   1.000
_cell.angle_alpha   90.00
_cell.angle_beta   90.00
_cell.angle_gamma   90.00
#
_symmetry.space_group_name_H-M   'P 1'
#
loop_
_entity.id
_entity.type
_entity.pdbx_description
1 polymer ?
#
loop_
_entity_poly.entity_id
_entity_poly.type
_entity_poly.pdbx_seq_one_letter_code
_entity_poly.pdbx_strand_id
1 'polypeptide(L)'
;MYNFGSPRVGNKRFAELYNEKVKDSWRVVNHRDIIPTVPRLMGYCHVAQPVYLAAGDLNDALINIELLGDGYQGDLVGEATPDVLVSEFMKGEKELIEKILQTEINIFRSIRDGSALMQHMEDFYYINLLEKVRSNYRTSQLGTSQVLSQS
;
A
#
# COMPACT_ATOMS: atom_id res chain seq x y z
N MET A 1 3.05 -16.80 -3.66
CA MET A 1 3.73 -15.72 -4.42
C MET A 1 4.01 -14.57 -3.47
N TYR A 2 5.21 -14.01 -3.51
CA TYR A 2 5.57 -12.84 -2.70
C TYR A 2 6.01 -11.73 -3.62
N ASN A 3 5.36 -10.58 -3.50
CA ASN A 3 5.57 -9.44 -4.39
C ASN A 3 5.98 -8.23 -3.53
N PHE A 4 6.89 -7.41 -4.01
CA PHE A 4 7.31 -6.16 -3.35
C PHE A 4 7.10 -5.02 -4.34
N GLY A 5 6.33 -4.01 -3.94
CA GLY A 5 6.11 -2.84 -4.80
C GLY A 5 5.41 -3.13 -6.12
N SER A 6 4.68 -4.24 -6.25
CA SER A 6 4.13 -4.64 -7.56
C SER A 6 3.04 -3.68 -8.06
N PRO A 7 3.06 -3.27 -9.33
CA PRO A 7 1.99 -2.48 -9.93
C PRO A 7 0.71 -3.28 -10.08
N ARG A 8 -0.39 -2.61 -10.43
CA ARG A 8 -1.61 -3.29 -10.88
C ARG A 8 -1.35 -3.93 -12.24
N VAL A 9 -1.86 -5.14 -12.45
CA VAL A 9 -1.51 -5.97 -13.63
C VAL A 9 -2.70 -6.41 -14.46
N GLY A 10 -3.91 -6.35 -13.92
CA GLY A 10 -5.11 -6.77 -14.64
C GLY A 10 -6.36 -6.10 -14.11
N ASN A 11 -7.48 -6.34 -14.80
CA ASN A 11 -8.78 -5.83 -14.38
C ASN A 11 -9.35 -6.63 -13.19
N LYS A 12 -10.52 -6.21 -12.70
CA LYS A 12 -11.22 -6.88 -11.61
C LYS A 12 -11.41 -8.38 -11.82
N ARG A 13 -11.78 -8.81 -13.03
CA ARG A 13 -12.00 -10.23 -13.35
C ARG A 13 -10.72 -11.04 -13.24
N PHE A 14 -9.60 -10.48 -13.69
CA PHE A 14 -8.29 -11.10 -13.52
C PHE A 14 -7.93 -11.24 -12.04
N ALA A 15 -8.13 -10.18 -11.24
CA ALA A 15 -7.81 -10.19 -9.81
C ALA A 15 -8.62 -11.25 -9.04
N GLU A 16 -9.92 -11.38 -9.34
CA GLU A 16 -10.79 -12.41 -8.76
C GLU A 16 -10.28 -13.82 -9.07
N LEU A 17 -9.97 -14.11 -10.34
CA LEU A 17 -9.47 -15.41 -10.77
C LEU A 17 -8.10 -15.73 -10.14
N TYR A 18 -7.22 -14.73 -10.04
CA TYR A 18 -5.93 -14.89 -9.38
C TYR A 18 -6.11 -15.26 -7.90
N ASN A 19 -6.94 -14.52 -7.16
CA ASN A 19 -7.19 -14.77 -5.73
C ASN A 19 -7.89 -16.13 -5.49
N GLU A 20 -8.63 -16.63 -6.49
CA GLU A 20 -9.18 -17.98 -6.45
C GLU A 20 -8.08 -19.05 -6.59
N LYS A 21 -7.16 -18.88 -7.55
CA LYS A 21 -6.18 -19.91 -7.93
C LYS A 21 -4.87 -19.87 -7.13
N VAL A 22 -4.49 -18.71 -6.61
CA VAL A 22 -3.21 -18.51 -5.91
C VAL A 22 -3.52 -18.11 -4.46
N LYS A 23 -3.57 -19.09 -3.56
CA LYS A 23 -3.99 -18.87 -2.16
C LYS A 23 -2.92 -18.23 -1.29
N ASP A 24 -1.67 -18.69 -1.41
CA ASP A 24 -0.56 -18.21 -0.60
C ASP A 24 0.15 -17.05 -1.30
N SER A 25 -0.56 -15.96 -1.53
CA SER A 25 -0.03 -14.75 -2.17
C SER A 25 -0.01 -13.55 -1.22
N TRP A 26 1.12 -12.85 -1.16
CA TRP A 26 1.31 -11.64 -0.38
C TRP A 26 1.89 -10.52 -1.24
N ARG A 27 1.37 -9.31 -1.05
CA ARG A 27 1.88 -8.10 -1.68
C ARG A 27 2.41 -7.15 -0.62
N VAL A 28 3.72 -7.01 -0.52
CA VAL A 28 4.36 -6.07 0.40
C VAL A 28 4.43 -4.70 -0.26
N VAL A 29 3.94 -3.67 0.43
CA VAL A 29 3.81 -2.31 -0.10
C VAL A 29 4.50 -1.32 0.83
N ASN A 30 5.39 -0.50 0.29
CA ASN A 30 5.91 0.69 0.94
C ASN A 30 4.94 1.86 0.67
N HIS A 31 4.52 2.57 1.71
CA HIS A 31 3.59 3.70 1.58
C HIS A 31 4.12 4.84 0.70
N ARG A 32 5.46 4.97 0.58
CA ARG A 32 6.09 6.00 -0.24
C ARG A 32 6.40 5.53 -1.67
N ASP A 33 6.17 4.25 -1.96
CA ASP A 33 6.37 3.68 -3.28
C ASP A 33 5.15 3.97 -4.17
N ILE A 34 5.40 4.59 -5.32
CA ILE A 34 4.37 4.95 -6.28
C ILE A 34 4.01 3.79 -7.23
N ILE A 35 4.86 2.77 -7.37
CA ILE A 35 4.64 1.69 -8.33
C ILE A 35 3.37 0.90 -8.00
N PRO A 36 3.06 0.59 -6.73
CA PRO A 36 1.78 0.01 -6.34
C PRO A 36 0.57 0.88 -6.68
N THR A 37 0.71 2.18 -6.95
CA THR A 37 -0.43 3.03 -7.29
C THR A 37 -0.69 3.10 -8.78
N VAL A 38 0.12 2.49 -9.64
CA VAL A 38 -0.05 2.53 -11.11
C VAL A 38 -0.35 1.14 -11.69
N PRO A 39 -0.97 1.07 -12.89
CA PRO A 39 -1.68 2.12 -13.64
C PRO A 39 -2.98 2.59 -12.95
N ARG A 40 -3.29 3.90 -13.06
CA ARG A 40 -4.48 4.55 -12.48
C ARG A 40 -5.56 4.82 -13.54
N LEU A 41 -6.82 4.92 -13.11
CA LEU A 41 -7.97 5.37 -13.89
C LEU A 41 -8.30 4.52 -15.13
N MET A 42 -7.83 3.27 -15.16
CA MET A 42 -7.97 2.36 -16.31
C MET A 42 -8.69 1.06 -15.95
N GLY A 43 -9.30 0.98 -14.76
CA GLY A 43 -10.00 -0.23 -14.28
C GLY A 43 -9.07 -1.39 -13.93
N TYR A 44 -7.79 -1.11 -13.70
CA TYR A 44 -6.83 -2.08 -13.18
C TYR A 44 -7.03 -2.22 -11.67
N CYS A 45 -6.93 -3.45 -11.17
CA CYS A 45 -7.12 -3.81 -9.77
C CYS A 45 -5.91 -4.58 -9.26
N HIS A 46 -5.69 -4.49 -7.96
CA HIS A 46 -4.68 -5.31 -7.29
C HIS A 46 -5.11 -6.75 -7.06
N VAL A 47 -4.12 -7.65 -7.08
CA VAL A 47 -4.27 -9.04 -6.64
C VAL A 47 -3.67 -9.21 -5.25
N ALA A 48 -4.19 -10.14 -4.45
CA ALA A 48 -3.79 -10.41 -3.07
C ALA A 48 -4.02 -9.25 -2.07
N GLN A 49 -3.96 -9.55 -0.78
CA GLN A 49 -4.05 -8.54 0.28
C GLN A 49 -2.70 -7.81 0.43
N PRO A 50 -2.68 -6.46 0.52
CA PRO A 50 -1.46 -5.73 0.80
C PRO A 50 -1.00 -5.89 2.25
N VAL A 51 0.32 -5.98 2.43
CA VAL A 51 1.03 -5.91 3.71
C VAL A 51 1.88 -4.65 3.69
N TYR A 52 1.49 -3.66 4.47
CA TYR A 52 2.16 -2.36 4.45
C TYR A 52 3.38 -2.30 5.37
N LEU A 53 4.48 -1.77 4.84
CA LEU A 53 5.66 -1.40 5.62
C LEU A 53 5.59 0.09 5.95
N ALA A 54 5.63 0.42 7.24
CA ALA A 54 5.82 1.78 7.74
C ALA A 54 7.12 1.80 8.55
N ALA A 55 7.95 2.81 8.33
CA ALA A 55 9.09 3.13 9.18
C ALA A 55 8.59 4.09 10.26
N GLY A 56 8.42 3.61 11.49
CA GLY A 56 7.84 4.37 12.60
C GLY A 56 7.23 3.45 13.66
N ASP A 57 7.14 3.94 14.89
CA ASP A 57 6.84 3.21 16.14
C ASP A 57 5.78 2.09 16.03
N LEU A 58 5.98 1.00 16.79
CA LEU A 58 5.06 -0.14 16.86
C LEU A 58 3.61 0.26 17.21
N ASN A 59 3.43 1.38 17.91
CA ASN A 59 2.11 1.94 18.20
C ASN A 59 1.40 2.41 16.92
N ASP A 60 2.12 2.99 15.96
CA ASP A 60 1.55 3.33 14.65
C ASP A 60 1.23 2.07 13.84
N ALA A 61 1.93 0.95 14.02
CA ALA A 61 1.62 -0.28 13.27
C ALA A 61 0.30 -0.94 13.72
N LEU A 62 0.00 -0.95 15.03
CA LEU A 62 -1.28 -1.43 15.55
C LEU A 62 -2.40 -0.41 15.31
N ILE A 63 -2.13 0.88 15.52
CA ILE A 63 -3.06 1.95 15.18
C ILE A 63 -3.35 1.93 13.68
N ASN A 64 -2.37 1.66 12.82
CA ASN A 64 -2.63 1.48 11.39
C ASN A 64 -3.48 0.24 11.12
N ILE A 65 -3.34 -0.89 11.84
CA ILE A 65 -4.22 -2.07 11.69
C ILE A 65 -5.67 -1.80 12.13
N GLU A 66 -5.90 -0.89 13.07
CA GLU A 66 -7.24 -0.55 13.57
C GLU A 66 -7.86 0.67 12.86
N LEU A 67 -7.05 1.64 12.41
CA LEU A 67 -7.41 2.64 11.38
C LEU A 67 -7.53 2.03 9.97
N LEU A 68 -7.07 0.80 9.77
CA LEU A 68 -7.31 0.01 8.55
C LEU A 68 -8.75 -0.52 8.49
N GLY A 69 -9.52 -0.42 9.60
CA GLY A 69 -10.96 -0.63 9.61
C GLY A 69 -11.77 0.50 8.99
N ASP A 70 -11.19 1.71 8.90
CA ASP A 70 -11.84 2.87 8.29
C ASP A 70 -10.78 3.94 7.95
N GLY A 71 -10.34 4.03 6.69
CA GLY A 71 -9.68 5.25 6.20
C GLY A 71 -8.25 5.19 5.65
N TYR A 72 -7.80 4.08 5.05
CA TYR A 72 -7.02 4.26 3.81
C TYR A 72 -8.02 4.35 2.66
N GLN A 73 -8.30 5.57 2.19
CA GLN A 73 -8.77 5.85 0.83
C GLN A 73 -7.66 5.42 -0.16
N GLY A 74 -7.32 4.14 -0.15
CA GLY A 74 -6.19 3.54 -0.85
C GLY A 74 -6.47 3.56 -2.32
N ASP A 75 -6.14 4.67 -2.97
CA ASP A 75 -6.21 4.88 -4.41
C ASP A 75 -7.43 4.22 -5.09
N LEU A 76 -8.58 4.23 -4.40
CA LEU A 76 -9.87 3.71 -4.89
C LEU A 76 -10.25 4.44 -6.17
N VAL A 77 -9.87 5.73 -6.24
CA VAL A 77 -9.96 6.55 -7.43
C VAL A 77 -9.09 5.99 -8.54
N GLY A 78 -7.86 5.55 -8.26
CA GLY A 78 -6.97 4.91 -9.24
C GLY A 78 -7.50 3.59 -9.82
N GLU A 79 -8.36 2.86 -9.10
CA GLU A 79 -9.02 1.66 -9.63
C GLU A 79 -10.33 1.97 -10.37
N ALA A 80 -10.81 3.22 -10.30
CA ALA A 80 -12.03 3.63 -10.97
C ALA A 80 -11.89 3.54 -12.49
N THR A 81 -13.01 3.25 -13.16
CA THR A 81 -13.10 3.38 -14.61
C THR A 81 -13.31 4.84 -15.01
N PRO A 82 -12.94 5.22 -16.24
CA PRO A 82 -13.18 6.57 -16.74
C PRO A 82 -14.65 7.02 -16.63
N ASP A 83 -15.60 6.10 -16.70
CA ASP A 83 -17.04 6.39 -16.62
C ASP A 83 -17.43 6.99 -15.25
N VAL A 84 -16.82 6.50 -14.18
CA VAL A 84 -17.04 7.03 -12.83
C VAL A 84 -16.56 8.48 -12.77
N LEU A 85 -15.36 8.75 -13.29
CA LEU A 85 -14.81 10.11 -13.32
C LEU A 85 -15.67 11.09 -14.12
N VAL A 86 -16.18 10.66 -15.28
CA VAL A 86 -17.09 11.48 -16.10
C VAL A 86 -18.38 11.75 -15.33
N SER A 87 -18.91 10.77 -14.60
CA SER A 87 -20.11 10.96 -13.80
C SER A 87 -19.90 11.95 -12.64
N GLU A 88 -18.76 11.89 -11.95
CA GLU A 88 -18.44 12.81 -10.85
C GLU A 88 -18.14 14.23 -11.37
N PHE A 89 -17.53 14.35 -12.55
CA PHE A 89 -17.39 15.62 -13.25
C PHE A 89 -18.75 16.25 -13.55
N MET A 90 -19.69 15.46 -14.08
CA MET A 90 -21.05 15.93 -14.39
C MET A 90 -21.87 16.27 -13.14
N LYS A 91 -21.58 15.66 -11.99
CA LYS A 91 -22.17 15.99 -10.69
C LYS A 91 -21.55 17.23 -10.04
N GLY A 92 -20.46 17.76 -10.59
CA GLY A 92 -19.81 18.97 -10.10
C GLY A 92 -18.90 18.76 -8.87
N GLU A 93 -18.42 17.53 -8.64
CA GLU A 93 -17.52 17.20 -7.53
C GLU A 93 -16.10 17.74 -7.76
N LYS A 94 -15.91 19.05 -7.60
CA LYS A 94 -14.63 19.73 -7.79
C LYS A 94 -13.52 19.22 -6.87
N GLU A 95 -13.86 18.84 -5.64
CA GLU A 95 -12.90 18.36 -4.65
C GLU A 95 -12.22 17.05 -5.10
N LEU A 96 -12.97 16.13 -5.73
CA LEU A 96 -12.42 14.88 -6.24
C LEU A 96 -11.45 15.14 -7.40
N ILE A 97 -11.81 16.04 -8.31
CA ILE A 97 -10.98 16.42 -9.46
C ILE A 97 -9.68 17.07 -8.99
N GLU A 98 -9.75 17.99 -8.02
CA GLU A 98 -8.56 18.62 -7.43
C GLU A 98 -7.65 17.59 -6.76
N LYS A 99 -8.21 16.62 -6.03
CA LYS A 99 -7.43 15.52 -5.44
C LYS A 99 -6.72 14.72 -6.53
N ILE A 100 -7.40 14.34 -7.61
CA ILE A 100 -6.79 13.60 -8.73
C ILE A 100 -5.64 14.40 -9.34
N LEU A 101 -5.88 15.67 -9.69
CA LEU A 101 -4.87 16.54 -10.27
C LEU A 101 -3.65 16.69 -9.36
N GLN A 102 -3.87 16.90 -8.08
CA GLN A 102 -2.80 17.02 -7.10
C GLN A 102 -1.99 15.73 -6.97
N THR A 103 -2.66 14.56 -6.99
CA THR A 103 -1.98 13.26 -7.00
C THR A 103 -1.11 13.09 -8.25
N GLU A 104 -1.64 13.37 -9.44
CA GLU A 104 -0.89 13.26 -10.69
C GLU A 104 0.33 14.20 -10.70
N ILE A 105 0.15 15.46 -10.30
CA ILE A 105 1.26 16.44 -10.19
C ILE A 105 2.34 15.91 -9.24
N ASN A 106 1.96 15.33 -8.11
CA ASN A 106 2.91 14.80 -7.13
C ASN A 106 3.68 13.59 -7.69
N ILE A 107 3.01 12.69 -8.43
CA ILE A 107 3.65 11.56 -9.12
C ILE A 107 4.66 12.06 -10.16
N PHE A 108 4.27 13.01 -11.02
CA PHE A 108 5.20 13.56 -12.01
C PHE A 108 6.40 14.26 -11.37
N ARG A 109 6.19 14.95 -10.25
CA ARG A 109 7.28 15.58 -9.50
C ARG A 109 8.24 14.52 -8.92
N SER A 110 7.72 13.45 -8.32
CA SER A 110 8.53 12.39 -7.71
C SER A 110 9.29 11.54 -8.74
N ILE A 111 8.74 11.36 -9.94
CA ILE A 111 9.46 10.75 -11.06
C ILE A 111 10.60 11.67 -11.52
N ARG A 112 10.31 12.97 -11.67
CA ARG A 112 11.28 13.97 -12.13
C ARG A 112 12.44 14.14 -11.15
N ASP A 113 12.19 14.15 -9.84
CA ASP A 113 13.22 14.29 -8.82
C ASP A 113 13.92 12.95 -8.45
N GLY A 114 13.42 11.83 -8.98
CA GLY A 114 13.98 10.49 -8.79
C GLY A 114 13.56 9.81 -7.47
N SER A 115 12.85 10.51 -6.58
CA SER A 115 12.40 9.94 -5.30
C SER A 115 11.47 8.75 -5.49
N ALA A 116 10.62 8.78 -6.52
CA ALA A 116 9.73 7.67 -6.88
C ALA A 116 10.47 6.34 -7.07
N LEU A 117 11.54 6.37 -7.86
CA LEU A 117 12.35 5.19 -8.14
C LEU A 117 13.07 4.73 -6.87
N MET A 118 13.64 5.68 -6.12
CA MET A 118 14.35 5.37 -4.88
C MET A 118 13.45 4.65 -3.87
N GLN A 119 12.20 5.09 -3.68
CA GLN A 119 11.25 4.46 -2.74
C GLN A 119 10.82 3.05 -3.17
N HIS A 120 10.92 2.73 -4.46
CA HIS A 120 10.64 1.41 -5.01
C HIS A 120 11.82 0.44 -4.89
N MET A 121 13.05 0.93 -4.83
CA MET A 121 14.25 0.08 -4.78
C MET A 121 14.26 -0.82 -3.55
N GLU A 122 14.88 -1.99 -3.72
CA GLU A 122 14.91 -3.08 -2.74
C GLU A 122 15.48 -2.65 -1.38
N ASP A 123 16.44 -1.72 -1.35
CA ASP A 123 17.07 -1.25 -0.11
C ASP A 123 16.05 -0.72 0.91
N PHE A 124 15.02 0.01 0.47
CA PHE A 124 13.99 0.51 1.38
C PHE A 124 13.09 -0.60 1.92
N TYR A 125 12.71 -1.56 1.08
CA TYR A 125 11.95 -2.72 1.52
C TYR A 125 12.76 -3.58 2.50
N TYR A 126 14.05 -3.76 2.23
CA TYR A 126 14.98 -4.50 3.08
C TYR A 126 15.17 -3.83 4.44
N ILE A 127 15.48 -2.52 4.45
CA ILE A 127 15.65 -1.75 5.70
C ILE A 127 14.36 -1.81 6.54
N ASN A 128 13.20 -1.54 5.93
CA ASN A 128 11.93 -1.57 6.64
C ASN A 128 11.59 -2.96 7.20
N LEU A 129 11.91 -4.03 6.45
CA LEU A 129 11.70 -5.39 6.91
C LEU A 129 12.64 -5.75 8.06
N LEU A 130 13.92 -5.39 7.95
CA LEU A 130 14.92 -5.59 9.01
C LEU A 130 14.52 -4.87 10.30
N GLU A 131 14.04 -3.63 10.20
CA GLU A 131 13.54 -2.88 11.34
C GLU A 131 12.37 -3.59 12.02
N LYS A 132 11.38 -4.04 11.24
CA LYS A 132 10.25 -4.83 11.77
C LYS A 132 10.69 -6.13 12.43
N VAL A 133 11.60 -6.88 11.80
CA VAL A 133 12.12 -8.14 12.36
C VAL A 133 12.84 -7.88 13.68
N ARG A 134 13.76 -6.91 13.72
CA ARG A 134 14.48 -6.52 14.95
C ARG A 134 13.52 -6.10 16.06
N SER A 135 12.48 -5.34 15.72
CA SER A 135 11.43 -4.92 16.65
C SER A 135 10.68 -6.12 17.25
N ASN A 136 10.22 -7.04 16.40
CA ASN A 136 9.51 -8.25 16.83
C ASN A 136 10.37 -9.15 17.72
N TYR A 137 11.67 -9.29 17.43
CA TYR A 137 12.59 -10.03 18.28
C TYR A 137 12.76 -9.39 19.66
N ARG A 138 12.86 -8.06 19.74
CA ARG A 138 12.95 -7.34 21.02
C ARG A 138 11.68 -7.52 21.86
N THR A 139 10.51 -7.35 21.25
CA THR A 139 9.20 -7.55 21.92
C THR A 139 9.06 -8.98 22.45
N SER A 140 9.50 -9.97 21.66
CA SER A 140 9.47 -11.37 22.07
C SER A 140 10.34 -11.64 23.29
N GLN A 141 11.56 -11.07 23.37
CA GLN A 141 12.45 -11.25 24.53
C GLN A 141 11.98 -10.54 25.81
N LEU A 142 11.35 -9.37 25.67
CA LEU A 142 10.71 -8.68 26.80
C LEU A 142 9.51 -9.47 27.34
N GLY A 143 8.71 -10.09 26.46
CA GLY A 143 7.62 -10.97 26.84
C GLY A 143 8.08 -12.22 27.61
N THR A 144 9.19 -12.85 27.20
CA THR A 144 9.74 -14.03 27.92
C THR A 144 10.31 -13.66 29.29
N SER A 145 10.82 -12.45 29.46
CA SER A 145 11.43 -12.00 30.72
C SER A 145 10.38 -11.69 31.80
N GLN A 146 9.17 -11.28 31.42
CA GLN A 146 8.06 -11.07 32.38
C GLN A 146 7.43 -12.37 32.88
N VAL A 147 7.47 -13.45 32.10
CA VAL A 147 6.94 -14.75 32.52
C VAL A 147 7.86 -15.43 33.54
N LEU A 148 9.17 -15.17 33.48
CA LEU A 148 10.17 -15.73 34.41
C LEU A 148 10.30 -14.98 35.73
N SER A 149 9.69 -13.79 35.89
CA SER A 149 9.72 -13.03 37.15
C SER A 149 8.45 -13.21 38.01
N GLN A 150 7.52 -14.06 37.58
CA GLN A 150 6.29 -14.41 38.31
C GLN A 150 6.22 -15.89 38.72
N SER A 151 7.32 -16.63 38.57
CA SER A 151 7.48 -18.01 39.03
C SER A 151 8.46 -18.10 40.19
#